data_AF-A0A961KT58-F1
#
_entry.id   AF-A0A961KT58-F1
#
_cell.length_a   1.000
_cell.length_b   1.000
_cell.length_c   1.000
_cell.angle_alpha   90.00
_cell.angle_beta   90.00
_cell.angle_gamma   90.00
#
_symmetry.space_group_name_H-M   'P 1'
#
loop_
_entity.id
_entity.type
_entity.pdbx_description
1 polymer ?
#
loop_
_entity_poly.entity_id
_entity_poly.type
_entity_poly.pdbx_seq_one_letter_code
_entity_poly.pdbx_strand_id
1 'polypeptide(L)' 'MAKRLPLDKRFNCAVTEQAYARLRSLNAQYGFGNNYCLTFLLENLDRIADKDELDAVFAEMTAEYGAPTKGSLSP' A
#
# COMPACT_ATOMS: atom_id res chain seq x y z
N MET A 1 10.86 25.26 7.22
CA MET A 1 9.67 24.40 6.97
C MET A 1 10.11 23.13 6.29
N ALA A 2 9.52 21.99 6.63
CA ALA A 2 9.77 20.75 5.89
C ALA A 2 9.29 20.92 4.44
N LYS A 3 10.05 20.38 3.47
CA LYS A 3 9.64 20.37 2.07
C LYS A 3 8.42 19.44 1.93
N ARG A 4 7.40 19.90 1.19
CA ARG A 4 6.25 19.07 0.84
C ARG A 4 6.61 18.19 -0.35
N LEU A 5 6.45 16.87 -0.23
CA LEU A 5 6.58 15.97 -1.37
C LEU A 5 5.40 16.22 -2.33
N PRO A 6 5.63 16.53 -3.62
CA PRO A 6 4.55 16.67 -4.60
C PRO A 6 3.95 15.30 -4.92
N LEU A 7 2.62 15.21 -4.96
CA LEU A 7 1.88 14.02 -5.36
C LEU A 7 1.30 14.24 -6.76
N ASP A 8 2.10 13.98 -7.79
CA ASP A 8 1.79 14.35 -9.17
C ASP A 8 0.78 13.42 -9.86
N LYS A 9 0.51 12.26 -9.25
CA LYS A 9 -0.41 11.26 -9.78
C LYS A 9 -1.59 11.06 -8.84
N ARG A 10 -2.81 11.15 -9.40
CA ARG A 10 -4.02 10.71 -8.72
C ARG A 10 -4.10 9.19 -8.81
N PHE A 11 -4.11 8.53 -7.67
CA PHE A 11 -4.20 7.09 -7.55
C PHE A 11 -5.45 6.75 -6.74
N ASN A 12 -6.40 6.05 -7.37
CA ASN A 12 -7.57 5.51 -6.70
C ASN A 12 -7.37 3.99 -6.60
N CYS A 13 -7.47 3.45 -5.39
CA CYS A 13 -7.20 2.04 -5.11
C CYS A 13 -8.27 1.49 -4.19
N ALA A 14 -8.88 0.38 -4.61
CA ALA A 14 -9.70 -0.45 -3.74
C ALA A 14 -8.79 -1.33 -2.88
N VAL A 15 -9.05 -1.37 -1.58
CA VAL A 15 -8.32 -2.18 -0.60
C VAL A 15 -9.32 -2.84 0.35
N THR A 16 -8.90 -3.91 1.04
CA THR A 16 -9.72 -4.51 2.09
C THR A 16 -9.88 -3.56 3.29
N GLU A 17 -10.93 -3.74 4.09
CA GLU A 17 -11.15 -2.97 5.32
C GLU A 17 -9.94 -3.04 6.27
N GLN A 18 -9.32 -4.21 6.39
CA GLN A 18 -8.14 -4.38 7.23
C GLN A 18 -6.94 -3.57 6.72
N ALA A 19 -6.69 -3.56 5.41
CA ALA A 19 -5.63 -2.76 4.82
C ALA A 19 -5.90 -1.25 4.99
N TYR A 20 -7.16 -0.84 4.80
CA TYR A 20 -7.56 0.55 5.02
C TYR A 20 -7.41 0.98 6.48
N ALA A 21 -7.79 0.13 7.44
CA ALA A 21 -7.63 0.40 8.87
C ALA A 21 -6.15 0.59 9.26
N ARG A 22 -5.24 -0.23 8.72
CA ARG A 22 -3.79 -0.07 8.91
C ARG A 22 -3.30 1.28 8.36
N LEU A 23 -3.73 1.66 7.16
CA LEU A 23 -3.37 2.95 6.57
C LEU A 23 -3.89 4.13 7.40
N ARG A 24 -5.11 4.03 7.92
CA ARG A 24 -5.70 5.03 8.83
C ARG A 24 -4.93 5.13 10.15
N SER A 25 -4.45 4.02 10.69
CA SER A 25 -3.64 4.01 11.90
C SER A 25 -2.29 4.73 11.68
N LEU A 26 -1.61 4.46 10.56
CA LEU A 26 -0.39 5.18 10.19
C LEU A 26 -0.63 6.69 10.04
N ASN A 27 -1.73 7.08 9.42
CA ASN A 27 -2.10 8.48 9.33
C ASN A 27 -2.35 9.10 10.71
N ALA A 28 -3.07 8.41 11.61
CA ALA A 28 -3.29 8.88 12.97
C ALA A 28 -1.98 9.05 13.76
N GLN A 29 -0.99 8.17 13.50
CA GLN A 29 0.30 8.21 14.17
C GLN A 29 1.22 9.33 13.65
N TYR A 30 1.26 9.56 12.33
CA TYR A 30 2.25 10.44 11.70
C TYR A 30 1.68 11.73 11.11
N GLY A 31 0.37 11.85 10.97
CA GLY A 31 -0.33 13.08 10.57
C GLY A 31 -0.20 13.50 9.10
N PHE A 32 0.28 12.62 8.21
CA PHE A 32 0.56 12.98 6.82
C PHE A 32 -0.63 12.83 5.85
N GLY A 33 -1.72 12.18 6.27
CA GLY A 33 -2.78 11.77 5.37
C GLY A 33 -2.47 10.45 4.65
N ASN A 34 -3.53 9.73 4.28
CA ASN A 34 -3.42 8.38 3.72
C ASN A 34 -2.53 8.31 2.47
N ASN A 35 -2.64 9.27 1.55
CA ASN A 35 -1.86 9.26 0.31
C ASN A 35 -0.36 9.47 0.56
N TYR A 36 0.02 10.34 1.51
CA TYR A 36 1.42 10.49 1.89
C TYR A 36 1.96 9.24 2.58
N CYS A 37 1.19 8.66 3.50
CA CYS A 37 1.59 7.41 4.17
C CYS A 37 1.84 6.30 3.14
N LEU A 38 0.92 6.11 2.19
CA LEU A 38 1.09 5.12 1.12
C LEU A 38 2.30 5.44 0.23
N THR A 39 2.48 6.70 -0.14
CA THR A 39 3.65 7.13 -0.96
C THR A 39 4.96 6.84 -0.23
N PHE A 40 5.07 7.17 1.05
CA PHE A 40 6.28 6.90 1.83
C PHE A 40 6.58 5.41 1.95
N LEU A 41 5.55 4.56 2.11
CA LEU A 41 5.74 3.11 2.12
C LEU A 41 6.28 2.62 0.77
N LEU A 42 5.68 3.04 -0.35
CA LEU A 42 6.07 2.57 -1.68
C LEU A 42 7.46 3.06 -2.09
N GLU A 43 7.79 4.33 -1.83
CA GLU A 43 9.11 4.91 -2.13
C GLU A 43 10.25 4.31 -1.29
N ASN A 44 9.92 3.64 -0.17
CA ASN A 44 10.90 3.04 0.73
C ASN A 44 10.73 1.53 0.86
N LEU A 45 10.00 0.88 -0.04
CA LEU A 45 9.64 -0.54 0.09
C LEU A 45 10.88 -1.42 0.29
N ASP A 46 11.89 -1.28 -0.57
CA ASP A 46 13.14 -2.05 -0.48
C ASP A 46 13.98 -1.73 0.78
N ARG A 47 13.69 -0.60 1.44
CA ARG A 47 14.35 -0.21 2.69
C ARG A 47 13.66 -0.78 3.92
N ILE A 48 12.35 -1.03 3.84
CA ILE A 48 11.52 -1.42 4.99
C ILE A 48 11.12 -2.89 4.95
N ALA A 49 11.15 -3.53 3.78
CA ALA A 49 10.80 -4.93 3.58
C ALA A 49 12.03 -5.73 3.15
N ASP A 50 12.19 -6.92 3.74
CA ASP A 50 13.11 -7.92 3.20
C ASP A 50 12.56 -8.46 1.87
N LYS A 51 13.44 -8.60 0.88
CA LYS A 51 13.04 -8.96 -0.47
C LYS A 51 12.47 -10.39 -0.53
N ASP A 52 13.10 -11.34 0.14
CA ASP A 52 12.72 -12.74 0.05
C ASP A 52 11.41 -12.98 0.82
N GLU A 53 11.24 -12.31 1.96
CA GLU A 53 9.97 -12.32 2.70
C GLU A 53 8.83 -11.70 1.89
N LEU A 54 9.08 -10.58 1.21
CA LEU A 54 8.09 -9.95 0.34
C LEU A 54 7.67 -10.91 -0.79
N ASP A 55 8.63 -11.50 -1.49
CA ASP A 55 8.36 -12.42 -2.60
C ASP A 55 7.58 -13.66 -2.12
N ALA A 56 7.89 -14.18 -0.93
CA ALA A 56 7.16 -15.29 -0.32
C ALA A 56 5.70 -14.94 -0.01
N VAL A 57 5.44 -13.80 0.62
CA VAL A 57 4.07 -13.36 0.95
C VAL A 57 3.24 -13.18 -0.32
N PHE A 58 3.80 -12.61 -1.38
CA PHE A 58 3.09 -12.46 -2.65
C PHE A 58 2.77 -13.81 -3.30
N ALA A 59 3.67 -14.79 -3.21
CA ALA A 59 3.43 -16.14 -3.69
C ALA A 59 2.30 -16.83 -2.90
N GLU A 60 2.30 -16.72 -1.57
CA GLU A 60 1.25 -17.26 -0.70
C GLU A 60 -0.11 -16.64 -1.00
N MET A 61 -0.19 -15.31 -1.09
CA MET A 61 -1.42 -14.60 -1.42
C MET A 61 -1.94 -14.96 -2.81
N THR A 62 -1.04 -15.15 -3.79
CA THR A 62 -1.42 -15.59 -5.14
C THR A 62 -1.94 -17.02 -5.13
N ALA A 63 -1.37 -17.90 -4.31
CA ALA A 63 -1.86 -19.27 -4.15
C ALA A 63 -3.23 -19.33 -3.46
N GLU A 64 -3.47 -18.46 -2.46
CA GLU A 64 -4.73 -18.40 -1.71
C GLU A 64 -5.88 -17.75 -2.49
N TYR A 65 -5.63 -16.58 -3.08
CA TYR A 65 -6.68 -15.76 -3.70
C TYR A 65 -6.68 -15.82 -5.24
N GLY A 66 -5.64 -16.41 -5.84
CA GLY A 66 -5.40 -16.37 -7.28
C GLY A 66 -4.85 -15.01 -7.73
N ALA A 67 -4.36 -14.97 -8.98
CA ALA A 67 -4.12 -13.69 -9.64
C ALA A 67 -5.47 -13.09 -10.06
N PRO A 68 -5.75 -11.80 -9.81
CA PRO A 68 -6.98 -11.17 -10.27
C PRO A 68 -7.07 -11.33 -11.80
N THR A 69 -8.12 -11.97 -12.27
CA THR A 69 -8.44 -12.00 -13.70
C THR A 69 -8.71 -10.57 -14.14
N LYS A 70 -8.12 -10.14 -15.27
CA LYS A 70 -8.30 -8.77 -15.80
C LYS A 70 -9.80 -8.42 -15.82
N GLY A 71 -10.25 -7.60 -14.88
CA GLY A 71 -11.64 -7.12 -14.78
C GLY A 71 -12.38 -7.44 -13.48
N SER A 72 -11.86 -8.25 -12.56
CA SER A 72 -12.53 -8.56 -11.29
C SER A 72 -12.20 -7.55 -10.18
N LEU A 73 -12.60 -6.29 -10.36
CA LEU A 73 -12.94 -5.48 -9.19
C LEU A 73 -14.41 -5.78 -8.92
N SER A 74 -14.69 -6.58 -7.89
CA SER A 74 -16.06 -6.72 -7.42
C SER A 74 -16.58 -5.33 -7.02
N PRO A 75 -17.84 -5.00 -7.37
CA PRO A 75 -18.44 -3.69 -7.08
C PRO A 75 -18.49 -3.37 -5.59
#